data_AF-A0A150RUZ7-F1
#
_entry.id   AF-A0A150RUZ7-F1
#
_cell.length_a   1.000
_cell.length_b   1.000
_cell.length_c   1.000
_cell.angle_alpha   90.00
_cell.angle_beta   90.00
_cell.angle_gamma   90.00
#
_symmetry.space_group_name_H-M   'P 1'
#
loop_
_entity.id
_entity.type
_entity.pdbx_description
1 polymer ?
#
loop_
_entity_poly.entity_id
_entity_poly.type
_entity_poly.pdbx_seq_one_letter_code
_entity_poly.pdbx_strand_id
1 'polypeptide(L)'
;MVLAAALTSGCGGAIYAFTANSASSKLETAEALGAAKYAPYEYYTAREHLWKAREEAAAADYGDAIDFADVAEEYADKAITLAKQAHEGAGR
;
A
#
# COMPACT_ATOMS: atom_id res chain seq x y z
N MET A 1 -39.48 4.41 -15.06
CA MET A 1 -38.82 4.03 -13.79
C MET A 1 -37.85 2.90 -14.08
N VAL A 2 -36.65 3.22 -14.55
CA VAL A 2 -35.56 2.24 -14.73
C VAL A 2 -34.34 2.87 -14.07
N LEU A 3 -34.21 2.62 -12.76
CA LEU A 3 -33.14 3.15 -11.91
C LEU A 3 -32.52 2.01 -11.07
N ALA A 4 -32.38 0.82 -11.65
CA ALA A 4 -31.98 -0.37 -10.88
C ALA A 4 -31.03 -1.30 -11.66
N ALA A 5 -30.07 -0.75 -12.42
CA ALA A 5 -29.11 -1.56 -13.17
C ALA A 5 -27.63 -1.12 -13.04
N ALA A 6 -27.28 -0.26 -12.07
CA ALA A 6 -25.90 0.26 -11.93
C ALA A 6 -25.14 -0.25 -10.68
N LEU A 7 -25.67 -1.23 -9.93
CA LEU A 7 -25.05 -1.73 -8.68
C LEU A 7 -24.31 -3.06 -8.84
N THR A 8 -24.17 -3.60 -10.05
CA THR A 8 -23.56 -4.92 -10.29
C THR A 8 -22.18 -4.90 -10.94
N SER A 9 -21.61 -3.74 -11.23
CA SER A 9 -20.23 -3.62 -11.73
C SER A 9 -19.23 -3.40 -10.58
N GLY A 10 -18.95 -4.50 -9.85
CA GLY A 10 -17.69 -4.76 -9.15
C GLY A 10 -17.56 -4.24 -7.71
N CYS A 11 -17.35 -5.16 -6.76
CA CYS A 11 -16.87 -4.86 -5.40
C CYS A 11 -15.44 -4.25 -5.38
N GLY A 12 -14.86 -3.92 -6.53
CA GLY A 12 -13.48 -3.45 -6.70
C GLY A 12 -13.17 -2.22 -5.86
N GLY A 13 -14.07 -1.24 -5.79
CA GLY A 13 -13.87 -0.06 -4.94
C GLY A 13 -13.76 -0.40 -3.44
N ALA A 14 -14.54 -1.37 -2.96
CA ALA A 14 -14.47 -1.82 -1.57
C ALA A 14 -13.19 -2.62 -1.29
N ILE A 15 -12.80 -3.50 -2.22
CA ILE A 15 -11.57 -4.29 -2.11
C ILE A 15 -10.35 -3.36 -2.12
N TYR A 16 -10.26 -2.45 -3.10
CA TYR A 16 -9.22 -1.42 -3.15
C TYR A 16 -9.16 -0.63 -1.84
N ALA A 17 -10.28 -0.15 -1.32
CA ALA A 17 -10.30 0.63 -0.08
C ALA A 17 -9.70 -0.14 1.10
N PHE A 18 -9.99 -1.45 1.20
CA PHE A 18 -9.41 -2.30 2.22
C PHE A 18 -7.90 -2.49 2.02
N THR A 19 -7.47 -2.88 0.82
CA THR A 19 -6.06 -3.15 0.48
C THR A 19 -5.20 -1.88 0.63
N ALA A 20 -5.64 -0.76 0.06
CA ALA A 20 -4.92 0.51 0.15
C ALA A 20 -4.81 1.03 1.59
N ASN A 21 -5.83 0.81 2.42
CA ASN A 21 -5.77 1.18 3.84
C ASN A 21 -4.75 0.31 4.61
N SER A 22 -4.72 -1.00 4.34
CA SER A 22 -3.71 -1.92 4.89
C SER A 22 -2.29 -1.47 4.51
N ALA A 23 -2.04 -1.27 3.22
CA ALA A 23 -0.76 -0.77 2.70
C ALA A 23 -0.36 0.58 3.32
N SER A 24 -1.29 1.53 3.42
CA SER A 24 -1.04 2.86 4.02
C SER A 24 -0.63 2.73 5.49
N SER A 25 -1.33 1.93 6.28
CA SER A 25 -1.03 1.74 7.70
C SER A 25 0.35 1.09 7.93
N LYS A 26 0.72 0.13 7.08
CA LYS A 26 2.06 -0.47 7.13
C LYS A 26 3.15 0.50 6.69
N LEU A 27 2.91 1.31 5.67
CA LEU A 27 3.86 2.33 5.22
C LEU A 27 4.13 3.37 6.32
N GLU A 28 3.09 3.82 7.02
CA GLU A 28 3.22 4.70 8.20
C GLU A 28 4.04 4.05 9.32
N THR A 29 3.83 2.75 9.55
CA THR A 29 4.64 1.98 10.52
C THR A 29 6.10 1.91 10.09
N ALA A 30 6.37 1.66 8.80
CA ALA A 30 7.72 1.65 8.25
C ALA A 30 8.40 3.03 8.42
N GLU A 31 7.67 4.11 8.13
CA GLU A 31 8.15 5.48 8.30
C GLU A 31 8.51 5.78 9.76
N ALA A 32 7.65 5.40 10.70
CA ALA A 32 7.87 5.58 12.14
C ALA A 32 9.12 4.82 12.64
N LEU A 33 9.46 3.68 12.02
CA LEU A 33 10.68 2.92 12.31
C LEU A 33 11.93 3.49 11.62
N GLY A 34 11.79 4.56 10.83
CA GLY A 34 12.89 5.17 10.09
C GLY A 34 13.29 4.37 8.85
N ALA A 35 12.36 3.64 8.23
CA ALA A 35 12.65 2.83 7.04
C ALA A 35 13.21 3.65 5.86
N ALA A 36 12.89 4.95 5.76
CA ALA A 36 13.52 5.84 4.77
C ALA A 36 15.06 5.86 4.87
N LYS A 37 15.63 5.59 6.05
CA LYS A 37 17.08 5.47 6.27
C LYS A 37 17.56 4.03 6.22
N TYR A 38 16.84 3.11 6.86
CA TYR A 38 17.32 1.74 7.10
C TYR A 38 16.89 0.73 6.02
N ALA A 39 15.85 1.04 5.25
CA ALA A 39 15.29 0.22 4.18
C ALA A 39 14.75 1.12 3.04
N PRO A 40 15.61 2.01 2.46
CA PRO A 40 15.15 3.07 1.57
C PRO A 40 14.48 2.52 0.31
N TYR A 41 15.04 1.45 -0.28
CA TYR A 41 14.50 0.88 -1.50
C TYR A 41 13.07 0.36 -1.28
N GLU A 42 12.85 -0.41 -0.23
CA GLU A 42 11.56 -0.99 0.11
C GLU A 42 10.56 0.11 0.49
N TYR A 43 10.97 1.07 1.32
CA TYR A 43 10.12 2.18 1.75
C TYR A 43 9.64 3.02 0.56
N TYR A 44 10.56 3.47 -0.30
CA TYR A 44 10.19 4.30 -1.44
C TYR A 44 9.40 3.50 -2.48
N THR A 45 9.72 2.22 -2.70
CA THR A 45 8.92 1.35 -3.57
C THR A 45 7.48 1.26 -3.07
N ALA A 46 7.28 0.98 -1.78
CA ALA A 46 5.95 0.92 -1.19
C ALA A 46 5.17 2.24 -1.34
N ARG A 47 5.84 3.38 -1.08
CA ARG A 47 5.26 4.71 -1.21
C ARG A 47 4.80 5.04 -2.63
N GLU A 48 5.66 4.78 -3.62
CA GLU A 48 5.33 5.07 -5.02
C GLU A 48 4.21 4.16 -5.54
N HIS A 49 4.20 2.87 -5.16
CA HIS A 49 3.13 1.96 -5.56
C HIS A 49 1.80 2.32 -4.91
N LEU A 50 1.79 2.75 -3.64
CA LEU A 50 0.57 3.23 -2.99
C LEU A 50 0.06 4.53 -3.63
N TRP A 51 0.98 5.41 -4.04
CA TRP A 51 0.61 6.60 -4.79
C TRP A 51 -0.01 6.23 -6.15
N LYS A 52 0.63 5.32 -6.88
CA LYS A 52 0.12 4.82 -8.17
C LYS A 52 -1.24 4.13 -8.04
N ALA A 53 -1.44 3.32 -6.99
CA ALA A 53 -2.73 2.71 -6.68
C ALA A 53 -3.85 3.76 -6.51
N ARG A 54 -3.54 4.89 -5.87
CA ARG A 54 -4.49 6.01 -5.72
C ARG A 54 -4.78 6.70 -7.05
N GLU A 55 -3.81 6.80 -7.94
CA GLU A 55 -4.02 7.32 -9.30
C GLU A 55 -4.97 6.43 -10.12
N GLU A 56 -4.76 5.10 -10.12
CA GLU A 56 -5.62 4.16 -10.85
C GLU A 56 -7.03 4.11 -10.26
N ALA A 57 -7.16 4.12 -8.93
CA ALA A 57 -8.46 4.20 -8.28
C ALA A 57 -9.21 5.50 -8.62
N ALA A 58 -8.51 6.62 -8.80
CA ALA A 58 -9.12 7.88 -9.25
C ALA A 58 -9.64 7.80 -10.69
N ALA A 59 -9.06 6.93 -11.53
CA ALA A 59 -9.56 6.58 -12.86
C ALA A 59 -10.66 5.50 -12.84
N ALA A 60 -11.08 5.04 -11.65
CA ALA A 60 -11.95 3.89 -11.44
C ALA A 60 -11.40 2.56 -12.00
N ASP A 61 -10.08 2.49 -12.23
CA ASP A 61 -9.39 1.26 -12.60
C ASP A 61 -8.99 0.49 -11.34
N TYR A 62 -9.99 -0.17 -10.74
CA TYR A 62 -9.80 -0.84 -9.46
C TYR A 62 -8.96 -2.11 -9.54
N GLY A 63 -8.84 -2.75 -10.71
CA GLY A 63 -8.00 -3.94 -10.88
C GLY A 63 -6.53 -3.58 -10.66
N ASP A 64 -6.05 -2.64 -11.47
CA ASP A 64 -4.68 -2.14 -11.38
C ASP A 64 -4.43 -1.46 -10.02
N ALA A 65 -5.42 -0.72 -9.50
CA ALA A 65 -5.29 -0.11 -8.17
C ALA A 65 -5.09 -1.14 -7.05
N ILE A 66 -5.75 -2.28 -7.11
CA ILE A 66 -5.57 -3.37 -6.13
C ILE A 66 -4.17 -3.98 -6.29
N ASP A 67 -3.74 -4.27 -7.51
CA ASP A 67 -2.42 -4.85 -7.78
C ASP A 67 -1.29 -3.93 -7.27
N PHE A 68 -1.38 -2.63 -7.54
CA PHE A 68 -0.42 -1.66 -7.01
C PHE A 68 -0.47 -1.55 -5.47
N ALA A 69 -1.66 -1.63 -4.86
CA ALA A 69 -1.81 -1.59 -3.41
C ALA A 69 -1.23 -2.85 -2.73
N ASP A 70 -1.38 -4.04 -3.34
CA ASP A 70 -0.78 -5.29 -2.86
C ASP A 70 0.75 -5.23 -2.90
N VAL A 71 1.32 -4.72 -4.00
CA VAL A 71 2.77 -4.51 -4.09
C VAL A 71 3.23 -3.50 -3.04
N ALA A 72 2.48 -2.41 -2.84
CA ALA A 72 2.80 -1.44 -1.79
C ALA A 72 2.80 -2.08 -0.40
N GLU A 73 1.84 -2.95 -0.11
CA GLU A 73 1.74 -3.68 1.14
C GLU A 73 2.95 -4.60 1.36
N GLU A 74 3.34 -5.38 0.34
CA GLU A 74 4.47 -6.30 0.41
C GLU A 74 5.79 -5.56 0.70
N TYR A 75 6.03 -4.45 0.01
CA TYR A 75 7.24 -3.67 0.24
C TYR A 75 7.22 -2.92 1.58
N ALA A 76 6.06 -2.48 2.06
CA ALA A 76 5.94 -1.89 3.39
C ALA A 76 6.28 -2.91 4.48
N ASP A 77 5.84 -4.17 4.37
CA ASP A 77 6.23 -5.25 5.28
C ASP A 77 7.75 -5.48 5.28
N LYS A 78 8.37 -5.57 4.09
CA LYS A 78 9.83 -5.72 3.98
C LYS A 78 10.56 -4.54 4.62
N ALA A 79 10.09 -3.32 4.39
CA ALA A 79 10.65 -2.11 4.97
C ALA A 79 10.59 -2.13 6.51
N ILE A 80 9.47 -2.58 7.08
CA ILE A 80 9.31 -2.78 8.54
C ILE A 80 10.34 -3.79 9.06
N THR A 81 10.45 -4.95 8.41
CA THR A 81 11.39 -6.01 8.85
C THR A 81 12.83 -5.52 8.85
N LEU A 82 13.27 -4.89 7.76
CA LEU A 82 14.64 -4.38 7.63
C LEU A 82 14.93 -3.24 8.62
N ALA A 83 13.98 -2.32 8.80
CA ALA A 83 14.13 -1.25 9.77
C ALA A 83 14.27 -1.79 11.20
N LYS A 84 13.46 -2.78 11.60
CA LYS A 84 13.59 -3.44 12.92
C LYS A 84 14.95 -4.10 13.10
N GLN A 85 15.42 -4.86 12.10
CA GLN A 85 16.73 -5.53 12.15
C GLN A 85 17.88 -4.53 12.29
N ALA A 86 17.80 -3.36 11.66
CA ALA A 86 18.80 -2.31 11.79
C ALA A 86 18.88 -1.76 13.23
N HIS A 87 17.74 -1.59 13.91
CA HIS A 87 17.70 -1.18 15.32
C HIS A 87 18.28 -2.25 16.24
N GLU A 88 17.99 -3.54 16.00
CA GLU A 88 18.55 -4.66 16.76
C GLU A 88 20.06 -4.82 16.55
N GLY A 89 20.54 -4.57 15.33
CA GLY A 89 21.96 -4.63 14.98
C GLY A 89 22.80 -3.51 15.61
N ALA A 90 22.20 -2.33 15.85
CA ALA A 90 22.87 -1.19 16.48
C ALA A 90 23.04 -1.31 18.00
N GLY A 91 22.39 -2.28 18.64
CA GLY A 91 22.44 -2.53 20.08
C GLY A 91 23.50 -3.54 20.55
N ARG A 92 24.42 -3.99 19.67
CA ARG A 92 25.50 -4.94 19.98
C ARG A 92 26.88 -4.33 19.83
#